data_AF-A0A930Z4K8-F1
#
_entry.id   AF-A0A930Z4K8-F1
#
_cell.length_a   1.000
_cell.length_b   1.000
_cell.length_c   1.000
_cell.angle_alpha   90.00
_cell.angle_beta   90.00
_cell.angle_gamma   90.00
#
_symmetry.space_group_name_H-M   'P 1'
#
loop_
_entity.id
_entity.type
_entity.pdbx_description
1 polymer ?
#
loop_
_entity_poly.entity_id
_entity_poly.type
_entity_poly.pdbx_seq_one_letter_code
_entity_poly.pdbx_strand_id
1 'polypeptide(L)'
;MGKLFANAPGPRVSSAKATQLGNEVPVGATVSPGTNSITFSGHSANLVALASPAGGPDETFRIAGLVNPRISVESGARVTIGVVNADPDTAHGLVVTATGSASSWMPMMTSPPAFKGAALWFLGHPTSAGMHVGTISFTAGSAGTYQYLCAVPGHAQKGMAGTLVVAG
;
A
#
# COMPACT_ATOMS: atom_id res chain seq x y z
N MET A 1 -1.88 -9.80 -15.54
CA MET A 1 -0.40 -9.70 -15.65
C MET A 1 0.35 -10.39 -14.50
N GLY A 2 -0.32 -10.86 -13.44
CA GLY A 2 0.29 -11.51 -12.27
C GLY A 2 1.19 -12.69 -12.59
N LYS A 3 0.77 -13.54 -13.55
CA LYS A 3 1.51 -14.72 -14.01
C LYS A 3 2.91 -14.41 -14.56
N LEU A 4 3.11 -13.24 -15.17
CA LEU A 4 4.42 -12.86 -15.73
C LEU A 4 5.50 -12.73 -14.65
N PHE A 5 5.10 -12.28 -13.46
CA PHE A 5 5.99 -12.04 -12.32
C PHE A 5 5.87 -13.10 -11.22
N ALA A 6 5.12 -14.18 -11.49
CA ALA A 6 4.83 -15.23 -10.52
C ALA A 6 6.08 -15.80 -9.86
N ASN A 7 7.09 -16.09 -10.67
CA ASN A 7 8.33 -16.72 -10.26
C ASN A 7 9.49 -15.74 -10.11
N ALA A 8 9.20 -14.42 -10.04
CA ALA A 8 10.24 -13.45 -9.73
C ALA A 8 10.92 -13.82 -8.39
N PRO A 9 12.23 -13.56 -8.25
CA PRO A 9 12.91 -13.71 -6.98
C PRO A 9 12.42 -12.65 -5.98
N GLY A 10 12.46 -12.97 -4.70
CA GLY A 10 12.06 -12.02 -3.65
C GLY A 10 11.53 -12.72 -2.40
N PRO A 11 11.39 -11.98 -1.29
CA PRO A 11 10.81 -12.52 -0.08
C PRO A 11 9.34 -12.86 -0.29
N ARG A 12 8.88 -13.91 0.40
CA ARG A 12 7.51 -14.39 0.34
C ARG A 12 6.95 -14.66 1.72
N VAL A 13 5.63 -14.58 1.84
CA VAL A 13 4.89 -14.95 3.04
C VAL A 13 3.75 -15.91 2.70
N SER A 14 3.36 -16.74 3.66
CA SER A 14 2.17 -17.59 3.51
C SER A 14 0.89 -16.73 3.50
N SER A 15 -0.19 -17.27 2.95
CA SER A 15 -1.51 -16.62 2.97
C SER A 15 -1.99 -16.29 4.39
N ALA A 16 -1.78 -17.22 5.34
CA ALA A 16 -2.13 -17.01 6.74
C ALA A 16 -1.33 -15.85 7.35
N LYS A 17 -0.02 -15.77 7.08
CA LYS A 17 0.81 -14.68 7.59
C LYS A 17 0.47 -13.35 6.94
N ALA A 18 0.20 -13.32 5.64
CA ALA A 18 -0.24 -12.13 4.92
C ALA A 18 -1.55 -11.59 5.52
N THR A 19 -2.52 -12.46 5.76
CA THR A 19 -3.80 -12.13 6.39
C THR A 19 -3.59 -11.59 7.80
N GLN A 20 -2.73 -12.22 8.60
CA GLN A 20 -2.38 -11.71 9.92
C GLN A 20 -1.82 -10.28 9.83
N LEU A 21 -0.81 -10.07 8.98
CA LEU A 21 -0.13 -8.77 8.84
C LEU A 21 -1.07 -7.66 8.34
N GLY A 22 -1.96 -7.96 7.38
CA GLY A 22 -2.91 -6.98 6.87
C GLY A 22 -3.98 -6.55 7.89
N ASN A 23 -4.21 -7.35 8.93
CA ASN A 23 -5.14 -7.05 10.02
C ASN A 23 -4.43 -6.56 11.31
N GLU A 24 -3.11 -6.65 11.38
CA GLU A 24 -2.33 -6.29 12.54
C GLU A 24 -2.31 -4.76 12.71
N VAL A 25 -2.64 -4.29 13.92
CA VAL A 25 -2.53 -2.88 14.28
C VAL A 25 -1.04 -2.53 14.42
N PRO A 26 -0.52 -1.58 13.63
CA PRO A 26 0.88 -1.20 13.72
C PRO A 26 1.25 -0.63 15.09
N VAL A 27 2.46 -0.94 15.55
CA VAL A 27 2.99 -0.35 16.79
C VAL A 27 3.03 1.18 16.67
N GLY A 28 2.51 1.86 17.70
CA GLY A 28 2.45 3.32 17.74
C GLY A 28 1.38 3.93 16.84
N ALA A 29 0.47 3.13 16.28
CA ALA A 29 -0.69 3.60 15.54
C ALA A 29 -1.96 3.58 16.38
N THR A 30 -2.78 4.62 16.24
CA THR A 30 -4.19 4.62 16.66
C THR A 30 -5.05 4.33 15.44
N VAL A 31 -5.87 3.28 15.53
CA VAL A 31 -6.79 2.87 14.45
C VAL A 31 -8.21 3.23 14.84
N SER A 32 -8.90 3.96 13.97
CA SER A 32 -10.27 4.43 14.16
C SER A 32 -11.15 3.92 13.03
N PRO A 33 -11.85 2.78 13.20
CA PRO A 33 -12.73 2.23 12.16
C PRO A 33 -13.88 3.16 11.77
N GLY A 34 -14.44 3.91 12.72
CA GLY A 34 -15.57 4.83 12.48
C GLY A 34 -15.24 5.98 11.51
N THR A 35 -13.96 6.37 11.43
CA THR A 35 -13.45 7.40 10.50
C THR A 35 -12.57 6.82 9.39
N ASN A 36 -12.50 5.48 9.29
CA ASN A 36 -11.62 4.73 8.38
C ASN A 36 -10.18 5.28 8.35
N SER A 37 -9.57 5.46 9.53
CA SER A 37 -8.27 6.14 9.62
C SER A 37 -7.28 5.47 10.57
N ILE A 38 -6.00 5.60 10.23
CA ILE A 38 -4.85 5.16 11.01
C ILE A 38 -3.96 6.38 11.24
N THR A 39 -3.59 6.65 12.49
CA THR A 39 -2.75 7.81 12.85
C THR A 39 -1.50 7.35 13.57
N PHE A 40 -0.34 7.79 13.10
CA PHE A 40 0.96 7.61 13.76
C PHE A 40 1.42 8.94 14.34
N SER A 41 1.70 8.98 15.64
CA SER A 41 2.18 10.19 16.34
C SER A 41 3.71 10.22 16.54
N GLY A 42 4.40 9.14 16.14
CA GLY A 42 5.86 9.02 16.27
C GLY A 42 6.61 9.48 15.02
N HIS A 43 7.94 9.52 15.14
CA HIS A 43 8.87 9.83 14.03
C HIS A 43 9.06 8.66 13.06
N SER A 44 8.40 7.53 13.31
CA SER A 44 8.43 6.34 12.48
C SER A 44 7.03 5.75 12.35
N ALA A 45 6.65 5.41 11.12
CA ALA A 45 5.42 4.69 10.82
C ALA A 45 5.76 3.42 10.03
N ASN A 46 5.60 2.26 10.64
CA ASN A 46 5.86 0.96 10.00
C ASN A 46 4.54 0.21 9.88
N LEU A 47 4.10 -0.11 8.67
CA LEU A 47 2.83 -0.79 8.43
C LEU A 47 2.92 -1.81 7.29
N VAL A 48 1.89 -2.65 7.16
CA VAL A 48 1.73 -3.57 6.04
C VAL A 48 0.46 -3.23 5.26
N ALA A 49 0.59 -3.18 3.93
CA ALA A 49 -0.51 -3.08 2.98
C ALA A 49 -0.65 -4.40 2.22
N LEU A 50 -1.78 -5.07 2.44
CA LEU A 50 -2.14 -6.28 1.74
C LEU A 50 -2.99 -5.91 0.52
N ALA A 51 -2.47 -6.15 -0.69
CA ALA A 51 -3.12 -5.80 -1.94
C ALA A 51 -4.07 -6.92 -2.40
N SER A 52 -5.32 -6.55 -2.68
CA SER A 52 -6.46 -7.39 -3.05
C SER A 52 -6.58 -8.73 -2.31
N PRO A 53 -6.73 -8.72 -0.97
CA PRO A 53 -6.94 -9.95 -0.23
C PRO A 53 -8.31 -10.57 -0.47
N ALA A 54 -8.36 -11.90 -0.42
CA ALA A 54 -9.61 -12.66 -0.41
C ALA A 54 -10.52 -12.26 0.78
N GLY A 55 -11.83 -12.38 0.60
CA GLY A 55 -12.82 -12.04 1.63
C GLY A 55 -12.98 -10.53 1.88
N GLY A 56 -12.57 -9.70 0.91
CA GLY A 56 -12.85 -8.27 0.85
C GLY A 56 -13.13 -7.83 -0.59
N PRO A 57 -13.39 -6.53 -0.83
CA PRO A 57 -13.54 -6.01 -2.18
C PRO A 57 -12.24 -6.17 -2.99
N ASP A 58 -12.39 -6.59 -4.25
CA ASP A 58 -11.29 -6.67 -5.19
C ASP A 58 -10.70 -5.28 -5.48
N GLU A 59 -9.45 -5.24 -5.94
CA GLU A 59 -8.71 -4.01 -6.25
C GLU A 59 -8.70 -3.02 -5.07
N THR A 60 -8.39 -3.50 -3.86
CA THR A 60 -8.23 -2.66 -2.66
C THR A 60 -6.97 -2.97 -1.86
N PHE A 61 -6.56 -2.06 -0.98
CA PHE A 61 -5.55 -2.33 0.03
C PHE A 61 -6.19 -2.54 1.39
N ARG A 62 -5.78 -3.59 2.09
CA ARG A 62 -6.09 -3.79 3.51
C ARG A 62 -4.90 -3.40 4.38
N ILE A 63 -5.13 -2.52 5.35
CA ILE A 63 -4.13 -2.02 6.30
C ILE A 63 -4.79 -1.96 7.69
N ALA A 64 -4.22 -2.63 8.68
CA ALA A 64 -4.77 -2.72 10.04
C ALA A 64 -6.27 -3.13 10.07
N GLY A 65 -6.67 -4.01 9.15
CA GLY A 65 -8.04 -4.50 9.01
C GLY A 65 -9.00 -3.54 8.28
N LEU A 66 -8.55 -2.34 7.93
CA LEU A 66 -9.34 -1.34 7.21
C LEU A 66 -9.09 -1.41 5.69
N VAL A 67 -10.11 -1.07 4.91
CA VAL A 67 -10.04 -1.00 3.44
C VAL A 67 -9.69 0.43 3.03
N ASN A 68 -8.57 0.60 2.32
CA ASN A 68 -8.05 1.87 1.82
C ASN A 68 -8.09 3.02 2.86
N PRO A 69 -7.64 2.82 4.11
CA PRO A 69 -7.81 3.82 5.17
C PRO A 69 -7.02 5.10 4.90
N ARG A 70 -7.47 6.21 5.48
CA ARG A 70 -6.63 7.41 5.58
C ARG A 70 -5.48 7.13 6.56
N ILE A 71 -4.25 7.33 6.13
CA ILE A 71 -3.06 7.25 6.98
C ILE A 71 -2.60 8.67 7.33
N SER A 72 -2.40 8.96 8.61
CA SER A 72 -1.85 10.22 9.09
C SER A 72 -0.46 9.96 9.71
N VAL A 73 0.52 10.76 9.33
CA VAL A 73 1.87 10.77 9.90
C VAL A 73 2.32 12.21 10.15
N GLU A 74 3.29 12.41 11.03
CA GLU A 74 3.93 13.71 11.23
C GLU A 74 4.93 14.03 10.12
N SER A 75 5.12 15.32 9.82
CA SER A 75 6.18 15.77 8.93
C SER A 75 7.55 15.35 9.46
N GLY A 76 8.39 14.87 8.56
CA GLY A 76 9.70 14.29 8.89
C GLY A 76 9.66 12.83 9.33
N ALA A 77 8.49 12.23 9.53
CA ALA A 77 8.40 10.82 9.90
C ALA A 77 9.00 9.90 8.82
N ARG A 78 9.71 8.86 9.26
CA ARG A 78 10.16 7.76 8.42
C ARG A 78 9.01 6.77 8.22
N VAL A 79 8.50 6.67 7.01
CA VAL A 79 7.41 5.74 6.67
C VAL A 79 7.98 4.52 5.97
N THR A 80 7.65 3.33 6.47
CA THR A 80 7.98 2.05 5.85
C THR A 80 6.70 1.25 5.65
N ILE A 81 6.41 0.88 4.40
CA ILE A 81 5.23 0.09 4.05
C ILE A 81 5.71 -1.23 3.46
N GLY A 82 5.46 -2.32 4.18
CA GLY A 82 5.54 -3.66 3.63
C GLY A 82 4.33 -3.90 2.73
N VAL A 83 4.54 -4.25 1.48
CA VAL A 83 3.46 -4.53 0.53
C VAL A 83 3.44 -6.02 0.28
N VAL A 84 2.28 -6.64 0.40
CA VAL A 84 2.08 -8.05 0.09
C VAL A 84 1.03 -8.15 -1.01
N ASN A 85 1.34 -8.81 -2.12
CA ASN A 85 0.35 -9.05 -3.17
C ASN A 85 -0.39 -10.37 -2.94
N ALA A 86 -1.67 -10.28 -2.58
CA ALA A 86 -2.53 -11.44 -2.34
C ALA A 86 -3.45 -11.77 -3.52
N ASP A 87 -3.41 -10.98 -4.59
CA ASP A 87 -4.27 -11.16 -5.77
C ASP A 87 -3.79 -12.33 -6.64
N PRO A 88 -4.65 -13.31 -6.95
CA PRO A 88 -4.28 -14.50 -7.73
C PRO A 88 -4.02 -14.22 -9.21
N ASP A 89 -4.35 -13.04 -9.74
CA ASP A 89 -4.38 -12.74 -11.17
C ASP A 89 -3.52 -11.54 -11.57
N THR A 90 -3.42 -10.54 -10.69
CA THR A 90 -2.80 -9.25 -10.99
C THR A 90 -1.55 -8.99 -10.16
N ALA A 91 -0.53 -8.41 -10.80
CA ALA A 91 0.70 -8.02 -10.13
C ALA A 91 0.55 -6.61 -9.55
N HIS A 92 -0.08 -6.49 -8.37
CA HIS A 92 -0.25 -5.18 -7.75
C HIS A 92 1.04 -4.68 -7.12
N GLY A 93 1.17 -3.36 -7.08
CA GLY A 93 2.19 -2.64 -6.34
C GLY A 93 1.54 -1.53 -5.52
N LEU A 94 2.36 -0.69 -4.90
CA LEU A 94 1.90 0.50 -4.19
C LEU A 94 2.91 1.61 -4.41
N VAL A 95 2.40 2.77 -4.82
CA VAL A 95 3.17 4.00 -4.96
C VAL A 95 2.47 5.13 -4.22
N VAL A 96 3.24 5.99 -3.56
CA VAL A 96 2.74 7.24 -2.97
C VAL A 96 2.96 8.37 -3.95
N THR A 97 1.90 9.11 -4.28
CA THR A 97 1.88 10.16 -5.29
C THR A 97 1.18 11.42 -4.77
N ALA A 98 1.24 12.52 -5.53
CA ALA A 98 0.42 13.69 -5.26
C ALA A 98 -1.08 13.37 -5.40
N THR A 99 -1.92 14.18 -4.74
CA THR A 99 -3.38 14.09 -4.84
C THR A 99 -3.86 14.26 -6.30
N GLY A 100 -4.90 13.52 -6.68
CA GLY A 100 -5.50 13.54 -8.02
C GLY A 100 -4.93 12.48 -8.97
N SER A 101 -3.80 11.86 -8.61
CA SER A 101 -3.15 10.80 -9.40
C SER A 101 -4.03 9.58 -9.63
N ALA A 102 -4.95 9.28 -8.71
CA ALA A 102 -5.90 8.17 -8.86
C ALA A 102 -6.87 8.34 -10.04
N SER A 103 -7.04 9.56 -10.57
CA SER A 103 -7.87 9.80 -11.77
C SER A 103 -7.19 9.39 -13.08
N SER A 104 -5.87 9.15 -13.07
CA SER A 104 -5.12 8.68 -14.24
C SER A 104 -5.42 7.22 -14.53
N TRP A 105 -5.67 6.90 -15.80
CA TRP A 105 -5.79 5.52 -16.25
C TRP A 105 -4.46 4.77 -16.14
N MET A 106 -3.30 5.44 -16.20
CA MET A 106 -1.99 4.78 -16.13
C MET A 106 -1.04 5.56 -15.20
N PRO A 107 -1.23 5.49 -13.87
CA PRO A 107 -0.45 6.27 -12.90
C PRO A 107 1.07 6.04 -13.00
N MET A 108 1.52 4.84 -13.37
CA MET A 108 2.94 4.54 -13.55
C MET A 108 3.66 5.48 -14.54
N MET A 109 2.94 6.00 -15.53
CA MET A 109 3.49 6.88 -16.57
C MET A 109 3.22 8.36 -16.30
N THR A 110 2.19 8.68 -15.52
CA THR A 110 1.68 10.05 -15.36
C THR A 110 1.89 10.63 -13.97
N SER A 111 2.18 9.77 -12.99
CA SER A 111 2.14 10.11 -11.57
C SER A 111 3.46 9.71 -10.92
N PRO A 112 4.46 10.62 -10.89
CA PRO A 112 5.73 10.33 -10.26
C PRO A 112 5.55 10.12 -8.74
N PRO A 113 6.43 9.33 -8.10
CA PRO A 113 6.41 9.16 -6.66
C PRO A 113 6.59 10.50 -5.94
N ALA A 114 5.75 10.78 -4.95
CA ALA A 114 5.80 12.02 -4.17
C ALA A 114 7.05 12.11 -3.29
N PHE A 115 7.63 10.96 -2.91
CA PHE A 115 8.84 10.88 -2.12
C PHE A 115 9.82 9.88 -2.74
N LYS A 116 11.12 10.15 -2.59
CA LYS A 116 12.17 9.19 -2.97
C LYS A 116 11.99 7.90 -2.17
N GLY A 117 11.93 6.77 -2.87
CA GLY A 117 11.75 5.44 -2.26
C GLY A 117 10.30 5.06 -1.97
N ALA A 118 9.31 5.86 -2.40
CA ALA A 118 7.89 5.61 -2.15
C ALA A 118 7.18 4.86 -3.29
N ALA A 119 7.91 4.04 -4.05
CA ALA A 119 7.36 3.30 -5.19
C ALA A 119 7.81 1.85 -5.20
N LEU A 120 6.82 0.96 -5.26
CA LEU A 120 6.99 -0.44 -5.61
C LEU A 120 5.95 -0.74 -6.68
N TRP A 121 6.41 -0.88 -7.92
CA TRP A 121 5.52 -0.86 -9.08
C TRP A 121 4.64 -2.09 -9.22
N PHE A 122 5.16 -3.26 -8.87
CA PHE A 122 4.44 -4.52 -8.97
C PHE A 122 5.13 -5.60 -8.13
N LEU A 123 4.32 -6.52 -7.62
CA LEU A 123 4.73 -7.78 -7.03
C LEU A 123 3.95 -8.89 -7.73
N GLY A 124 4.59 -9.99 -8.09
CA GLY A 124 3.92 -11.09 -8.77
C GLY A 124 2.75 -11.66 -7.96
N HIS A 125 1.87 -12.40 -8.63
CA HIS A 125 0.77 -13.07 -7.94
C HIS A 125 1.28 -14.20 -7.01
N PRO A 126 0.46 -14.68 -6.06
CA PRO A 126 0.79 -15.81 -5.20
C PRO A 126 1.09 -17.09 -5.99
N THR A 127 2.03 -17.89 -5.50
CA THR A 127 2.32 -19.24 -6.00
C THR A 127 2.33 -20.24 -4.83
N SER A 128 2.66 -21.50 -5.09
CA SER A 128 2.92 -22.48 -4.03
C SER A 128 4.06 -22.08 -3.09
N ALA A 129 4.99 -21.21 -3.54
CA ALA A 129 6.05 -20.65 -2.70
C ALA A 129 5.57 -19.49 -1.79
N GLY A 130 4.29 -19.08 -1.91
CA GLY A 130 3.69 -18.00 -1.14
C GLY A 130 3.48 -16.70 -1.93
N MET A 131 2.97 -15.70 -1.21
CA MET A 131 2.67 -14.35 -1.70
C MET A 131 3.93 -13.49 -1.70
N HIS A 132 4.14 -12.73 -2.76
CA HIS A 132 5.28 -11.83 -2.87
C HIS A 132 5.20 -10.68 -1.87
N VAL A 133 6.36 -10.29 -1.33
CA VAL A 133 6.52 -9.14 -0.44
C VAL A 133 7.55 -8.19 -1.02
N GLY A 134 7.26 -6.89 -0.89
CA GLY A 134 8.23 -5.83 -1.13
C GLY A 134 8.10 -4.75 -0.05
N THR A 135 9.03 -3.81 -0.03
CA THR A 135 8.99 -2.72 0.95
C THR A 135 9.33 -1.41 0.26
N ILE A 136 8.50 -0.39 0.50
CA ILE A 136 8.84 1.00 0.21
C ILE A 136 9.20 1.70 1.52
N SER A 137 10.15 2.63 1.46
CA SER A 137 10.58 3.36 2.64
C SER A 137 11.02 4.77 2.27
N PHE A 138 10.34 5.76 2.82
CA PHE A 138 10.50 7.17 2.46
C PHE A 138 10.39 8.07 3.70
N THR A 139 10.82 9.32 3.55
CA THR A 139 10.65 10.34 4.59
C THR A 139 9.52 11.25 4.16
N ALA A 140 8.49 11.40 5.01
CA ALA A 140 7.35 12.28 4.79
C ALA A 140 7.75 13.74 5.05
N GLY A 141 8.66 14.29 4.25
CA GLY A 141 9.37 15.54 4.56
C GLY A 141 8.60 16.83 4.33
N SER A 142 7.35 16.78 3.86
CA SER A 142 6.55 17.97 3.59
C SER A 142 5.12 17.73 4.00
N ALA A 143 4.58 18.63 4.82
CA ALA A 143 3.19 18.61 5.21
C ALA A 143 2.28 18.75 3.97
N GLY A 144 1.17 18.02 3.97
CA GLY A 144 0.25 18.01 2.84
C GLY A 144 -0.56 16.73 2.73
N THR A 145 -1.41 16.69 1.70
CA THR A 145 -2.22 15.51 1.36
C THR A 145 -1.69 14.84 0.10
N TYR A 146 -1.47 13.55 0.21
CA TYR A 146 -0.95 12.64 -0.80
C TYR A 146 -1.90 11.45 -0.96
N GLN A 147 -1.65 10.62 -1.95
CA GLN A 147 -2.37 9.37 -2.16
C GLN A 147 -1.39 8.21 -2.21
N TYR A 148 -1.77 7.06 -1.68
CA TYR A 148 -1.13 5.79 -2.02
C TYR A 148 -2.07 5.01 -2.94
N LEU A 149 -1.56 4.41 -4.01
CA LEU A 149 -2.38 3.79 -5.03
C LEU A 149 -1.70 2.62 -5.73
N CYS A 150 -2.49 1.76 -6.37
CA CYS A 150 -1.99 0.77 -7.32
C CYS A 150 -1.78 1.41 -8.69
N ALA A 151 -0.60 1.22 -9.27
CA ALA A 151 -0.24 1.82 -10.57
C ALA A 151 -0.64 0.97 -11.78
N VAL A 152 -1.30 -0.18 -11.57
CA VAL A 152 -1.87 -1.01 -12.64
C VAL A 152 -2.96 -0.21 -13.37
N PRO A 153 -3.01 -0.23 -14.71
CA PRO A 153 -3.93 0.62 -15.44
C PRO A 153 -5.40 0.47 -15.01
N GLY A 154 -6.06 1.58 -14.70
CA GLY A 154 -7.46 1.67 -14.28
C GLY A 154 -7.76 1.30 -12.82
N HIS A 155 -6.85 0.64 -12.09
CA HIS A 155 -7.14 0.14 -10.73
C HIS A 155 -7.35 1.29 -9.73
N ALA A 156 -6.48 2.31 -9.77
CA ALA A 156 -6.66 3.49 -8.93
C ALA A 156 -7.97 4.25 -9.24
N GLN A 157 -8.37 4.32 -10.52
CA GLN A 157 -9.63 4.95 -10.94
C GLN A 157 -10.86 4.22 -10.40
N LYS A 158 -10.77 2.90 -10.25
CA LYS A 158 -11.83 2.06 -9.67
C LYS A 158 -11.82 2.04 -8.13
N GLY A 159 -10.81 2.64 -7.50
CA GLY A 159 -10.76 2.80 -6.05
C GLY A 159 -9.61 2.08 -5.34
N MET A 160 -8.64 1.49 -6.06
CA MET A 160 -7.43 0.92 -5.45
C MET A 160 -6.44 2.01 -4.99
N ALA A 161 -6.90 2.86 -4.10
CA ALA A 161 -6.17 4.00 -3.58
C ALA A 161 -6.69 4.41 -2.21
N GLY A 162 -5.81 4.97 -1.39
CA GLY A 162 -6.19 5.65 -0.14
C GLY A 162 -5.37 6.92 0.06
N THR A 163 -5.67 7.64 1.15
CA THR A 163 -5.09 8.96 1.42
C THR A 163 -3.95 8.85 2.42
N LEU A 164 -2.84 9.54 2.15
CA LEU A 164 -1.78 9.79 3.12
C LEU A 164 -1.78 11.28 3.46
N VAL A 165 -1.91 11.61 4.75
CA VAL A 165 -1.78 12.98 5.24
C VAL A 165 -0.50 13.10 6.05
N VAL A 166 0.30 14.08 5.70
CA VAL A 166 1.48 14.49 6.46
C VAL A 166 1.09 15.75 7.24
N ALA A 167 0.94 15.61 8.55
CA ALA A 167 0.68 16.73 9.47
C ALA A 167 1.96 17.58 9.64
N GLY A 168 1.79 18.84 10.02
CA GLY A 168 2.88 19.81 10.17
C GLY A 168 3.15 20.16 11.63
#